data_AF-A0A7R9U0X2-F1
#
_entry.id   AF-A0A7R9U0X2-F1
#
_cell.length_a   1.000
_cell.length_b   1.000
_cell.length_c   1.000
_cell.angle_alpha   90.00
_cell.angle_beta   90.00
_cell.angle_gamma   90.00
#
_symmetry.space_group_name_H-M   'P 1'
#
loop_
_entity.id
_entity.type
_entity.pdbx_description
1 polymer ?
#
loop_
_entity_poly.entity_id
_entity_poly.type
_entity_poly.pdbx_seq_one_letter_code
_entity_poly.pdbx_strand_id
1 'polypeptide(L)'
;GSGSKAGSAKQQDLGEEVAETVQMGQIEAPGFTLSSGEEAYIGEFREITNSEGVRRERHGKGQALRQNKVYLDGTWDSDTLVEGVFTAESGDTYEGSFSKGVFHGKGVYAWADGSRYEGDWSCGRMHGEGFFQDAKGGRYPAVGTGKFVDGRYDSGEEELVVAEVGQQGPEGQSIE
;
A
#
# COMPACT_ATOMS: atom_id res chain seq x y z
N GLY A 1 65.26 -43.66 -5.74
CA GLY A 1 64.47 -42.71 -4.93
C GLY A 1 63.64 -41.84 -5.85
N SER A 2 62.47 -41.42 -5.37
CA SER A 2 61.59 -40.34 -5.86
C SER A 2 61.11 -40.41 -7.32
N GLY A 3 59.83 -40.26 -7.65
CA GLY A 3 58.69 -39.79 -6.86
C GLY A 3 57.67 -39.25 -7.87
N SER A 4 56.50 -39.89 -7.94
CA SER A 4 55.35 -39.47 -8.74
C SER A 4 54.84 -38.11 -8.27
N LYS A 5 54.51 -37.21 -9.21
CA LYS A 5 53.69 -36.02 -8.93
C LYS A 5 52.50 -35.99 -9.88
N ALA A 6 51.39 -36.57 -9.43
CA ALA A 6 50.08 -36.35 -10.00
C ALA A 6 49.62 -34.93 -9.64
N GLY A 7 49.35 -34.11 -10.64
CA GLY A 7 48.73 -32.80 -10.45
C GLY A 7 47.25 -33.00 -10.13
N SER A 8 46.87 -32.68 -8.90
CA SER A 8 45.48 -32.67 -8.47
C SER A 8 44.79 -31.44 -9.08
N ALA A 9 43.97 -31.66 -10.11
CA ALA A 9 43.05 -30.63 -10.59
C ALA A 9 42.02 -30.36 -9.49
N LYS A 10 42.02 -29.14 -8.94
CA LYS A 10 40.92 -28.67 -8.09
C LYS A 10 39.70 -28.50 -8.98
N GLN A 11 38.77 -29.43 -8.90
CA GLN A 11 37.42 -29.28 -9.44
C GLN A 11 36.75 -28.19 -8.62
N GLN A 12 36.62 -27.00 -9.21
CA GLN A 12 35.77 -25.96 -8.65
C GLN A 12 34.33 -26.41 -8.87
N ASP A 13 33.67 -26.75 -7.78
CA ASP A 13 32.24 -27.02 -7.72
C ASP A 13 31.51 -25.73 -8.06
N LEU A 14 31.18 -25.55 -9.34
CA LEU A 14 30.29 -24.50 -9.80
C LEU A 14 28.89 -24.96 -9.42
N GLY A 15 28.49 -24.64 -8.19
CA GLY A 15 27.11 -24.83 -7.74
C GLY A 15 26.17 -24.22 -8.77
N GLU A 16 25.21 -25.02 -9.22
CA GLU A 16 24.20 -24.64 -10.20
C GLU A 16 23.42 -23.43 -9.65
N GLU A 17 23.71 -22.24 -10.19
CA GLU A 17 22.98 -21.02 -9.84
C GLU A 17 21.54 -21.19 -10.34
N VAL A 18 20.63 -21.38 -9.39
CA VAL A 18 19.20 -21.54 -9.69
C VAL A 18 18.70 -20.18 -10.15
N ALA A 19 18.51 -20.02 -11.46
CA ALA A 19 18.02 -18.77 -12.04
C ALA A 19 16.64 -18.41 -11.46
N GLU A 20 16.47 -17.16 -11.05
CA GLU A 20 15.16 -16.66 -10.63
C GLU A 20 14.18 -16.70 -11.82
N THR A 21 13.00 -17.28 -11.59
CA THR A 21 11.93 -17.33 -12.57
C THR A 21 10.68 -16.65 -12.03
N VAL A 22 9.98 -15.92 -12.91
CA VAL A 22 8.75 -15.20 -12.59
C VAL A 22 7.62 -15.71 -13.47
N GLN A 23 6.51 -16.13 -12.87
CA GLN A 23 5.29 -16.53 -13.57
C GLN A 23 4.11 -15.69 -13.10
N MET A 24 3.23 -15.32 -14.04
CA MET A 24 2.00 -14.59 -13.72
C MET A 24 0.86 -15.57 -13.45
N GLY A 25 0.01 -15.26 -12.48
CA GLY A 25 -1.18 -16.04 -12.18
C GLY A 25 -2.36 -15.17 -11.73
N GLN A 26 -3.52 -15.81 -11.53
CA GLN A 26 -4.75 -15.16 -11.10
C GLN A 26 -5.46 -16.01 -10.04
N ILE A 27 -5.99 -15.37 -9.01
CA ILE A 27 -6.80 -15.97 -7.94
C ILE A 27 -8.23 -15.45 -8.13
N GLU A 28 -9.17 -16.33 -8.50
CA GLU A 28 -10.55 -15.95 -8.85
C GLU A 28 -11.54 -16.03 -7.69
N ALA A 29 -11.16 -16.68 -6.60
CA ALA A 29 -11.99 -16.82 -5.42
C ALA A 29 -11.10 -16.79 -4.17
N PRO A 30 -11.62 -16.31 -3.02
CA PRO A 30 -10.89 -16.33 -1.76
C PRO A 30 -10.83 -17.77 -1.26
N GLY A 31 -9.95 -18.57 -1.85
CA GLY A 31 -9.64 -19.95 -1.46
C GLY A 31 -8.32 -20.07 -0.68
N PHE A 32 -7.63 -18.94 -0.49
CA PHE A 32 -6.34 -18.86 0.19
C PHE A 32 -6.40 -17.74 1.21
N THR A 33 -6.26 -18.09 2.48
CA THR A 33 -5.88 -17.13 3.50
C THR A 33 -4.36 -17.01 3.45
N LEU A 34 -3.81 -15.79 3.45
CA LEU A 34 -2.38 -15.61 3.66
C LEU A 34 -1.96 -16.30 4.97
N SER A 35 -0.68 -16.64 5.12
CA SER A 35 -0.16 -17.41 6.27
C SER A 35 -0.54 -16.83 7.65
N SER A 36 -0.94 -15.56 7.72
CA SER A 36 -1.47 -14.89 8.91
C SER A 36 -2.90 -15.29 9.31
N GLY A 37 -3.69 -15.89 8.42
CA GLY A 37 -5.07 -16.28 8.74
C GLY A 37 -6.10 -15.13 8.71
N GLU A 38 -5.68 -13.87 8.56
CA GLU A 38 -6.54 -12.70 8.77
C GLU A 38 -6.98 -12.00 7.46
N GLU A 39 -6.25 -12.24 6.36
CA GLU A 39 -6.46 -11.56 5.08
C GLU A 39 -6.51 -12.55 3.91
N ALA A 40 -7.47 -12.31 3.01
CA ALA A 40 -7.61 -13.02 1.74
C ALA A 40 -7.34 -12.06 0.57
N TYR A 41 -6.91 -12.60 -0.56
CA TYR A 41 -6.63 -11.84 -1.78
C TYR A 41 -7.25 -12.51 -3.00
N ILE A 42 -7.84 -11.70 -3.87
CA ILE A 42 -8.40 -12.09 -5.17
C ILE A 42 -7.78 -11.18 -6.21
N GLY A 43 -7.20 -11.73 -7.27
CA GLY A 43 -6.58 -10.92 -8.31
C GLY A 43 -5.33 -11.54 -8.91
N GLU A 44 -4.64 -10.72 -9.68
CA GLU A 44 -3.38 -11.05 -10.34
C GLU A 44 -2.25 -11.20 -9.30
N PHE A 45 -1.29 -12.08 -9.57
CA PHE A 45 -0.11 -12.27 -8.73
C PHE A 45 1.12 -12.68 -9.56
N ARG A 46 2.30 -12.49 -8.98
CA ARG A 46 3.57 -13.05 -9.48
C ARG A 46 4.01 -14.19 -8.58
N GLU A 47 4.30 -15.34 -9.16
CA GLU A 47 5.01 -16.43 -8.51
C GLU A 47 6.49 -16.33 -8.86
N ILE A 48 7.33 -16.27 -7.83
CA ILE A 48 8.77 -16.09 -7.94
C ILE A 48 9.43 -17.32 -7.36
N THR A 49 10.20 -18.02 -8.19
CA THR A 49 10.92 -19.23 -7.81
C THR A 49 12.42 -18.98 -7.92
N ASN A 50 13.13 -19.23 -6.82
CA ASN A 50 14.58 -19.12 -6.73
C ASN A 50 15.17 -20.26 -5.88
N SER A 51 16.45 -20.16 -5.52
CA SER A 51 17.12 -21.16 -4.67
C SER A 51 16.56 -21.28 -3.25
N GLU A 52 15.83 -20.27 -2.76
CA GLU A 52 15.23 -20.22 -1.42
C GLU A 52 13.82 -20.83 -1.38
N GLY A 53 13.17 -20.95 -2.54
CA GLY A 53 11.86 -21.59 -2.69
C GLY A 53 10.94 -20.86 -3.65
N VAL A 54 9.63 -21.01 -3.41
CA VAL A 54 8.56 -20.38 -4.18
C VAL A 54 7.83 -19.37 -3.30
N ARG A 55 7.75 -18.12 -3.74
CA ARG A 55 6.94 -17.08 -3.10
C ARG A 55 5.94 -16.50 -4.07
N ARG A 56 4.83 -15.98 -3.55
CA ARG A 56 3.83 -15.25 -4.33
C ARG A 56 3.71 -13.84 -3.79
N GLU A 57 3.63 -12.87 -4.70
CA GLU A 57 3.39 -11.47 -4.38
C GLU A 57 2.16 -10.96 -5.14
N ARG A 58 1.36 -10.11 -4.51
CA ARG A 58 0.25 -9.40 -5.17
C ARG A 58 0.83 -8.50 -6.25
N HIS A 59 0.22 -8.55 -7.43
CA HIS A 59 0.67 -7.76 -8.57
C HIS A 59 -0.50 -7.51 -9.53
N GLY A 60 -0.54 -6.39 -10.23
CA GLY A 60 -1.62 -6.10 -11.18
C GLY A 60 -2.94 -5.80 -10.45
N LYS A 61 -4.07 -6.15 -11.05
CA LYS A 61 -5.39 -5.85 -10.46
C LYS A 61 -5.77 -6.87 -9.38
N GLY A 62 -6.24 -6.38 -8.24
CA GLY A 62 -6.73 -7.25 -7.18
C GLY A 62 -7.36 -6.55 -5.98
N GLN A 63 -8.00 -7.37 -5.15
CA GLN A 63 -8.74 -7.01 -3.96
C GLN A 63 -8.16 -7.73 -2.76
N ALA A 64 -7.86 -6.98 -1.69
CA ALA A 64 -7.57 -7.54 -0.38
C ALA A 64 -8.83 -7.48 0.49
N LEU A 65 -9.11 -8.60 1.15
CA LEU A 65 -10.29 -8.79 1.97
C LEU A 65 -9.89 -9.08 3.41
N ARG A 66 -10.59 -8.44 4.34
CA ARG A 66 -10.51 -8.69 5.78
C ARG A 66 -11.90 -9.03 6.29
N GLN A 67 -12.05 -10.14 7.03
CA GLN A 67 -13.36 -10.64 7.48
C GLN A 67 -14.39 -10.74 6.32
N ASN A 68 -13.96 -11.21 5.15
CA ASN A 68 -14.75 -11.29 3.91
C ASN A 68 -15.28 -9.95 3.36
N LYS A 69 -14.74 -8.81 3.80
CA LYS A 69 -15.03 -7.49 3.24
C LYS A 69 -13.80 -6.96 2.51
N VAL A 70 -13.99 -6.47 1.29
CA VAL A 70 -12.94 -5.77 0.55
C VAL A 70 -12.58 -4.49 1.31
N TYR A 71 -11.29 -4.32 1.63
CA TYR A 71 -10.79 -3.12 2.30
C TYR A 71 -9.71 -2.40 1.48
N LEU A 72 -9.10 -3.10 0.51
CA LEU A 72 -8.25 -2.52 -0.53
C LEU A 72 -8.65 -3.11 -1.88
N ASP A 73 -8.84 -2.25 -2.88
CA ASP A 73 -9.13 -2.64 -4.26
C ASP A 73 -8.32 -1.77 -5.21
N GLY A 74 -7.54 -2.36 -6.09
CA GLY A 74 -6.86 -1.59 -7.13
C GLY A 74 -5.66 -2.29 -7.76
N THR A 75 -4.65 -1.49 -8.09
CA THR A 75 -3.41 -1.94 -8.73
C THR A 75 -2.32 -2.17 -7.69
N TRP A 76 -1.75 -3.37 -7.72
CA TRP A 76 -0.70 -3.83 -6.84
C TRP A 76 0.63 -3.92 -7.59
N ASP A 77 1.71 -3.55 -6.92
CA ASP A 77 3.08 -3.80 -7.38
C ASP A 77 3.90 -4.33 -6.21
N SER A 78 4.38 -5.57 -6.35
CA SER A 78 5.15 -6.31 -5.34
C SER A 78 4.60 -6.13 -3.92
N ASP A 79 3.37 -6.61 -3.72
CA ASP A 79 2.62 -6.52 -2.46
C ASP A 79 2.26 -5.13 -1.96
N THR A 80 2.54 -4.08 -2.72
CA THR A 80 2.15 -2.71 -2.38
C THR A 80 1.00 -2.27 -3.27
N LEU A 81 -0.12 -1.83 -2.70
CA LEU A 81 -1.13 -1.10 -3.47
C LEU A 81 -0.49 0.21 -3.93
N VAL A 82 -0.57 0.55 -5.22
CA VAL A 82 0.00 1.79 -5.78
C VAL A 82 -1.07 2.78 -6.23
N GLU A 83 -2.26 2.29 -6.58
CA GLU A 83 -3.43 3.10 -6.95
C GLU A 83 -4.69 2.28 -6.68
N GLY A 84 -5.68 2.86 -6.00
CA GLY A 84 -6.90 2.14 -5.71
C GLY A 84 -7.79 2.81 -4.67
N VAL A 85 -8.67 2.01 -4.10
CA VAL A 85 -9.63 2.39 -3.07
C VAL A 85 -9.29 1.66 -1.78
N PHE A 86 -9.19 2.41 -0.69
CA PHE A 86 -9.20 1.90 0.68
C PHE A 86 -10.58 2.15 1.30
N THR A 87 -11.10 1.16 2.03
CA THR A 87 -12.35 1.27 2.79
C THR A 87 -12.10 0.90 4.25
N ALA A 88 -12.29 1.85 5.15
CA ALA A 88 -12.15 1.66 6.59
C ALA A 88 -13.37 0.94 7.17
N GLU A 89 -13.20 0.34 8.36
CA GLU A 89 -14.32 -0.26 9.10
C GLU A 89 -15.39 0.77 9.53
N SER A 90 -14.99 2.03 9.70
CA SER A 90 -15.89 3.17 9.96
C SER A 90 -16.81 3.49 8.78
N GLY A 91 -16.48 3.02 7.58
CA GLY A 91 -17.12 3.41 6.33
C GLY A 91 -16.45 4.58 5.61
N ASP A 92 -15.37 5.14 6.18
CA ASP A 92 -14.55 6.13 5.47
C ASP A 92 -13.85 5.48 4.27
N THR A 93 -13.67 6.23 3.19
CA THR A 93 -12.99 5.76 1.99
C THR A 93 -11.88 6.70 1.55
N TYR A 94 -10.86 6.13 0.93
CA TYR A 94 -9.84 6.88 0.20
C TYR A 94 -9.72 6.29 -1.20
N GLU A 95 -9.74 7.14 -2.22
CA GLU A 95 -9.46 6.77 -3.61
C GLU A 95 -8.28 7.60 -4.11
N GLY A 96 -7.20 6.95 -4.53
CA GLY A 96 -6.02 7.66 -5.01
C GLY A 96 -4.77 6.81 -5.07
N SER A 97 -3.62 7.49 -5.11
CA SER A 97 -2.33 6.83 -5.14
C SER A 97 -1.84 6.44 -3.74
N PHE A 98 -1.00 5.42 -3.71
CA PHE A 98 -0.42 4.89 -2.49
C PHE A 98 1.10 4.80 -2.68
N SER A 99 1.83 5.02 -1.59
CA SER A 99 3.27 4.82 -1.55
C SER A 99 3.62 4.16 -0.23
N LYS A 100 4.28 3.00 -0.29
CA LYS A 100 4.66 2.22 0.91
C LYS A 100 3.49 1.97 1.86
N GLY A 101 2.31 1.68 1.34
CA GLY A 101 1.12 1.40 2.17
C GLY A 101 0.42 2.63 2.74
N VAL A 102 0.83 3.87 2.41
CA VAL A 102 0.11 5.08 2.85
C VAL A 102 -0.38 5.92 1.68
N PHE A 103 -1.44 6.72 1.91
CA PHE A 103 -1.99 7.64 0.91
C PHE A 103 -0.92 8.62 0.42
N HIS A 104 -0.87 8.85 -0.89
CA HIS A 104 0.15 9.66 -1.53
C HIS A 104 -0.35 10.26 -2.85
N GLY A 105 0.35 11.26 -3.39
CA GLY A 105 0.04 11.83 -4.70
C GLY A 105 -1.29 12.56 -4.70
N LYS A 106 -2.16 12.28 -5.66
CA LYS A 106 -3.52 12.84 -5.72
C LYS A 106 -4.51 11.82 -5.18
N GLY A 107 -5.50 12.30 -4.43
CA GLY A 107 -6.56 11.43 -3.94
C GLY A 107 -7.74 12.15 -3.33
N VAL A 108 -8.82 11.40 -3.18
CA VAL A 108 -10.07 11.82 -2.57
C VAL A 108 -10.28 10.99 -1.31
N TYR A 109 -10.45 11.64 -0.17
CA TYR A 109 -10.91 10.99 1.06
C TYR A 109 -12.35 11.40 1.32
N ALA A 110 -13.23 10.43 1.50
CA ALA A 110 -14.62 10.65 1.87
C ALA A 110 -14.87 10.09 3.27
N TRP A 111 -15.36 10.93 4.16
CA TRP A 111 -15.78 10.52 5.49
C TRP A 111 -17.17 9.91 5.43
N ALA A 112 -17.45 8.98 6.35
CA ALA A 112 -18.75 8.34 6.49
C ALA A 112 -19.87 9.35 6.82
N ASP A 113 -19.52 10.53 7.36
CA ASP A 113 -20.46 11.62 7.62
C ASP A 113 -20.90 12.38 6.35
N GLY A 114 -20.28 12.09 5.19
CA GLY A 114 -20.56 12.71 3.90
C GLY A 114 -19.63 13.88 3.54
N SER A 115 -18.75 14.30 4.44
CA SER A 115 -17.67 15.25 4.12
C SER A 115 -16.68 14.60 3.15
N ARG A 116 -15.94 15.39 2.37
CA ARG A 116 -14.84 14.89 1.53
C ARG A 116 -13.70 15.89 1.35
N TYR A 117 -12.50 15.37 1.14
CA TYR A 117 -11.33 16.14 0.73
C TYR A 117 -10.80 15.59 -0.59
N GLU A 118 -10.49 16.46 -1.53
CA GLU A 118 -9.86 16.15 -2.81
C GLU A 118 -8.60 17.00 -2.96
N GLY A 119 -7.42 16.39 -3.07
CA GLY A 119 -6.19 17.17 -3.15
C GLY A 119 -4.91 16.34 -3.15
N ASP A 120 -3.80 17.00 -2.82
CA ASP A 120 -2.50 16.34 -2.65
C ASP A 120 -2.41 15.58 -1.34
N TRP A 121 -1.68 14.48 -1.36
CA TRP A 121 -1.41 13.60 -0.24
C TRP A 121 0.08 13.30 -0.14
N SER A 122 0.60 13.34 1.07
CA SER A 122 1.99 12.97 1.36
C SER A 122 2.08 12.29 2.71
N CYS A 123 2.70 11.11 2.75
CA CYS A 123 2.87 10.29 3.95
C CYS A 123 1.55 10.10 4.74
N GLY A 124 0.45 9.80 4.05
CA GLY A 124 -0.86 9.60 4.67
C GLY A 124 -1.58 10.87 5.12
N ARG A 125 -1.07 12.06 4.77
CA ARG A 125 -1.63 13.35 5.19
C ARG A 125 -2.04 14.19 3.99
N MET A 126 -3.14 14.93 4.14
CA MET A 126 -3.50 16.00 3.22
C MET A 126 -2.33 17.00 3.12
N HIS A 127 -1.96 17.36 1.90
CA HIS A 127 -0.81 18.18 1.57
C HIS A 127 -1.16 19.10 0.39
N GLY A 128 -0.23 19.99 -0.01
CA GLY A 128 -0.32 20.74 -1.27
C GLY A 128 -1.62 21.50 -1.48
N GLU A 129 -2.23 21.37 -2.65
CA GLU A 129 -3.50 22.03 -2.97
C GLU A 129 -4.65 21.02 -2.93
N GLY A 130 -5.79 21.46 -2.41
CA GLY A 130 -7.01 20.67 -2.39
C GLY A 130 -8.27 21.47 -2.11
N PHE A 131 -9.38 20.75 -2.03
CA PHE A 131 -10.70 21.25 -1.68
C PHE A 131 -11.33 20.35 -0.65
N PHE A 132 -11.83 20.97 0.41
CA PHE A 132 -12.69 20.31 1.38
C PHE A 132 -14.15 20.63 1.06
N GLN A 133 -15.01 19.62 1.12
CA GLN A 133 -16.45 19.77 1.15
C GLN A 133 -17.00 19.20 2.45
N ASP A 134 -17.76 19.98 3.20
CA ASP A 134 -18.48 19.50 4.38
C ASP A 134 -19.69 18.63 3.98
N ALA A 135 -20.23 17.87 4.93
CA ALA A 135 -21.41 17.03 4.74
C ALA A 135 -22.67 17.78 4.25
N LYS A 136 -22.73 19.12 4.39
CA LYS A 136 -23.84 19.96 3.91
C LYS A 136 -23.61 20.46 2.48
N GLY A 137 -22.48 20.12 1.86
CA GLY A 137 -22.11 20.53 0.51
C GLY A 137 -21.32 21.84 0.44
N GLY A 138 -21.04 22.48 1.57
CA GLY A 138 -20.20 23.68 1.62
C GLY A 138 -18.78 23.35 1.18
N ARG A 139 -18.22 24.10 0.22
CA ARG A 139 -16.91 23.83 -0.39
C ARG A 139 -15.91 24.94 -0.07
N TYR A 140 -14.74 24.56 0.40
CA TYR A 140 -13.68 25.46 0.85
C TYR A 140 -12.34 25.05 0.21
N PRO A 141 -11.51 26.01 -0.22
CA PRO A 141 -10.11 25.72 -0.52
C PRO A 141 -9.44 25.11 0.70
N ALA A 142 -8.65 24.06 0.50
CA ALA A 142 -7.82 23.43 1.51
C ALA A 142 -6.36 23.51 1.02
N VAL A 143 -5.54 24.35 1.65
CA VAL A 143 -4.14 24.53 1.28
C VAL A 143 -3.26 23.86 2.33
N GLY A 144 -2.62 22.77 1.95
CA GLY A 144 -1.61 22.06 2.70
C GLY A 144 -0.21 22.67 2.53
N THR A 145 0.04 23.80 3.20
CA THR A 145 1.27 24.11 3.95
C THR A 145 1.04 25.42 4.74
N GLY A 146 0.79 25.31 6.05
CA GLY A 146 0.68 26.45 6.98
C GLY A 146 1.09 26.04 8.39
N LYS A 147 1.41 27.02 9.24
CA LYS A 147 1.76 26.77 10.66
C LYS A 147 0.51 26.31 11.41
N PHE A 148 0.65 25.21 12.15
CA PHE A 148 -0.38 24.72 13.07
C PHE A 148 0.01 25.09 14.50
N VAL A 149 -0.94 25.65 15.26
CA VAL A 149 -0.84 25.83 16.71
C VAL A 149 -2.08 25.16 17.32
N ASP A 150 -1.88 24.20 18.22
CA ASP A 150 -2.95 23.46 18.92
C ASP A 150 -4.05 22.89 18.00
N GLY A 151 -3.65 22.28 16.88
CA GLY A 151 -4.57 21.61 15.96
C GLY A 151 -5.41 22.54 15.08
N ARG A 152 -5.19 23.86 15.12
CA ARG A 152 -5.84 24.84 14.24
C ARG A 152 -4.87 25.38 13.18
N TYR A 153 -5.35 25.48 11.95
CA TYR A 153 -4.65 26.15 10.86
C TYR A 153 -4.71 27.67 11.11
N ASP A 154 -3.55 28.30 11.27
CA ASP A 154 -3.44 29.75 11.39
C ASP A 154 -3.52 30.38 9.99
N SER A 155 -4.74 30.70 9.53
CA SER A 155 -5.01 31.32 8.22
C SER A 155 -4.76 32.82 8.17
N GLY A 156 -4.37 33.48 9.28
CA GLY A 156 -4.20 34.93 9.35
C GLY A 156 -5.49 35.74 9.21
N GLU A 157 -6.52 35.26 8.52
CA GLU A 157 -7.88 35.81 8.48
C GLU A 157 -8.91 34.69 8.39
N GLU A 158 -9.88 34.74 9.32
CA GLU A 158 -11.05 33.89 9.54
C GLU A 158 -10.87 32.37 9.63
N GLU A 159 -11.26 31.88 10.81
CA GLU A 159 -11.13 30.55 11.36
C GLU A 159 -11.93 29.49 10.57
N LEU A 160 -11.25 28.69 9.75
CA LEU A 160 -11.78 27.44 9.20
C LEU A 160 -11.16 26.28 9.97
N VAL A 161 -11.98 25.68 10.84
CA VAL A 161 -11.65 24.45 11.58
C VAL A 161 -11.57 23.30 10.57
N VAL A 162 -10.36 22.94 10.13
CA VAL A 162 -10.14 21.65 9.47
C VAL A 162 -10.17 20.57 10.54
N ALA A 163 -11.08 19.61 10.38
CA ALA A 163 -11.19 18.46 11.26
C ALA A 163 -9.83 17.75 11.37
N GLU A 164 -9.40 17.47 12.61
CA GLU A 164 -8.27 16.57 12.83
C GLU A 164 -8.65 15.21 12.25
N VAL A 165 -8.07 14.87 11.10
CA VAL A 165 -8.26 13.57 10.48
C VAL A 165 -7.55 12.56 11.36
N GLY A 166 -8.34 11.72 12.04
CA GLY A 166 -7.83 10.52 12.70
C GLY A 166 -7.07 9.69 11.68
N GLN A 167 -5.76 9.58 11.87
CA GLN A 167 -4.86 8.92 10.91
C GLN A 167 -5.21 7.42 10.85
N GLN A 168 -5.63 6.94 9.69
CA GLN A 168 -5.76 5.51 9.38
C GLN A 168 -5.27 5.30 7.94
N GLY A 169 -3.98 5.07 7.77
CA GLY A 169 -3.46 4.36 6.60
C GLY A 169 -3.60 2.85 6.84
N PRO A 170 -3.56 2.01 5.79
CA PRO A 170 -3.49 0.57 5.95
C PRO A 170 -2.09 0.16 6.45
N GLU A 171 -1.78 0.48 7.71
CA GLU A 171 -0.60 -0.03 8.41
C GLU A 171 -0.97 -0.53 9.81
N GLY A 172 -0.94 -1.84 9.95
CA GLY A 172 -1.01 -2.55 11.21
C GLY A 172 -0.27 -3.87 11.11
N GLN A 173 1.07 -3.84 11.16
CA GLN A 173 1.93 -4.70 12.00
C GLN A 173 3.43 -4.57 11.64
N SER A 174 4.18 -4.06 12.63
CA SER A 174 5.53 -4.45 13.11
C SER A 174 6.68 -4.66 12.11
N ILE A 175 7.71 -3.80 12.19
CA ILE A 175 9.11 -4.22 12.09
C ILE A 175 9.68 -4.34 13.52
N GLU A 176 10.50 -5.38 13.75
CA GLU A 176 11.02 -5.86 15.05
C GLU A 176 11.43 -4.79 16.07
#